data_AF-A0A534KC19-F1
#
_entry.id   AF-A0A534KC19-F1
#
_cell.length_a   1.000
_cell.length_b   1.000
_cell.length_c   1.000
_cell.angle_alpha   90.00
_cell.angle_beta   90.00
_cell.angle_gamma   90.00
#
_symmetry.space_group_name_H-M   'P 1'
#
loop_
_entity.id
_entity.type
_entity.pdbx_description
1 polymer ?
#
loop_
_entity_poly.entity_id
_entity_poly.type
_entity_poly.pdbx_seq_one_letter_code
_entity_poly.pdbx_strand_id
1 'polypeptide(L)'
;MARIVTIIGTRPEIIKMAPVVKALDGLDHEHVLVHSGQHYDLMMDRIFFRDMDLREPDHQFELKGQEPHVQVATTMRQVAPVVKEADLVITHGDTNTTVAGALLANKLGRPLAHVEAGIRSF
;
A
#
# COMPACT_ATOMS: atom_id res chain seq x y z
N MET A 1 10.21 11.51 -14.94
CA MET A 1 9.67 11.56 -13.57
C MET A 1 9.57 10.14 -13.08
N ALA A 2 9.97 9.87 -11.84
CA ALA A 2 9.91 8.52 -11.28
C ALA A 2 8.44 8.13 -10.99
N ARG A 3 8.12 6.84 -11.11
CA ARG A 3 6.83 6.28 -10.69
C ARG A 3 6.97 5.57 -9.35
N ILE A 4 6.38 6.13 -8.30
CA ILE A 4 6.42 5.59 -6.94
C ILE A 4 5.07 4.95 -6.63
N VAL A 5 5.07 3.67 -6.27
CA VAL A 5 3.86 2.92 -5.92
C VAL A 5 3.82 2.64 -4.43
N THR A 6 2.91 3.26 -3.70
CA THR A 6 2.66 3.00 -2.29
C THR A 6 1.51 2.02 -2.13
N ILE A 7 1.72 0.91 -1.40
CA ILE A 7 0.71 -0.12 -1.19
C ILE A 7 0.40 -0.21 0.30
N ILE A 8 -0.86 0.03 0.65
CA ILE A 8 -1.42 -0.06 2.01
C ILE A 8 -2.69 -0.89 1.99
N GLY A 9 -3.16 -1.41 3.13
CA GLY A 9 -4.34 -2.27 3.15
C GLY A 9 -5.21 -2.20 4.39
N THR A 10 -4.77 -1.47 5.41
CA THR A 10 -5.40 -1.42 6.72
C THR A 10 -5.46 0.01 7.25
N ARG A 11 -6.41 0.27 8.15
CA ARG A 11 -6.53 1.56 8.83
C ARG A 11 -5.23 2.03 9.52
N PRO A 12 -4.50 1.19 10.30
CA PRO A 12 -3.23 1.63 10.88
C PRO A 12 -2.22 2.08 9.83
N GLU A 13 -2.18 1.42 8.66
CA GLU A 13 -1.32 1.84 7.56
C GLU A 13 -1.79 3.18 6.96
N ILE A 14 -3.09 3.42 6.75
CA ILE A 14 -3.62 4.74 6.32
C ILE A 14 -3.13 5.83 7.27
N ILE A 15 -3.33 5.65 8.58
CA ILE A 15 -2.99 6.65 9.59
C ILE A 15 -1.48 6.94 9.61
N LYS A 16 -0.65 5.88 9.63
CA LYS A 16 0.81 6.04 9.72
C LYS A 16 1.44 6.52 8.41
N MET A 17 0.86 6.15 7.27
CA MET A 17 1.35 6.55 5.95
C MET A 17 0.79 7.89 5.47
N ALA A 18 -0.24 8.45 6.10
CA ALA A 18 -0.80 9.75 5.77
C ALA A 18 0.26 10.85 5.52
N PRO A 19 1.21 11.12 6.45
CA PRO A 19 2.24 12.14 6.21
C PRO A 19 3.18 11.79 5.04
N VAL A 20 3.47 10.52 4.81
CA VAL A 20 4.32 10.06 3.71
C VAL A 20 3.60 10.28 2.37
N VAL A 21 2.33 9.90 2.27
CA VAL A 21 1.50 10.11 1.07
C VAL A 21 1.41 11.58 0.72
N LYS A 22 1.11 12.46 1.70
CA LYS A 22 1.04 13.92 1.46
C LYS A 22 2.37 14.49 0.99
N ALA A 23 3.48 14.04 1.58
CA ALA A 23 4.80 14.50 1.17
C ALA A 23 5.13 14.06 -0.26
N LEU A 24 4.80 12.82 -0.63
CA LEU A 24 4.99 12.32 -1.98
C LEU A 24 4.14 13.07 -3.01
N ASP A 25 2.86 13.32 -2.71
CA ASP A 25 1.95 14.05 -3.58
C ASP A 25 2.40 15.51 -3.85
N GLY A 26 3.23 16.09 -2.98
CA GLY A 26 3.76 17.46 -3.12
C GLY A 26 5.06 17.58 -3.93
N LEU A 27 5.58 16.49 -4.49
CA LEU A 27 6.86 16.45 -5.21
C LEU A 27 6.67 16.17 -6.71
N ASP A 28 7.69 16.46 -7.51
CA ASP A 28 7.68 16.29 -8.97
C ASP A 28 7.93 14.83 -9.40
N HIS A 29 6.97 13.95 -9.13
CA HIS A 29 6.96 12.54 -9.56
C HIS A 29 5.54 12.01 -9.76
N GLU A 30 5.39 10.81 -10.35
CA GLU A 30 4.10 10.11 -10.40
C GLU A 30 3.95 9.26 -9.13
N HIS A 31 3.08 9.66 -8.21
CA HIS A 31 2.76 8.86 -7.03
C HIS A 31 1.44 8.09 -7.25
N VAL A 32 1.52 6.77 -7.19
CA VAL A 32 0.37 5.86 -7.29
C VAL A 32 0.12 5.22 -5.93
N LEU A 33 -1.07 5.48 -5.37
CA LEU A 33 -1.51 4.96 -4.09
C LEU A 33 -2.47 3.80 -4.31
N VAL A 34 -2.14 2.64 -3.74
CA VAL A 34 -2.93 1.42 -3.83
C VAL A 34 -3.43 1.04 -2.44
N HIS A 35 -4.74 0.81 -2.32
CA HIS A 35 -5.38 0.25 -1.14
C HIS A 35 -5.86 -1.17 -1.41
N SER A 36 -5.26 -2.18 -0.77
CA SER A 36 -5.60 -3.59 -0.99
C SER A 36 -7.00 -3.98 -0.46
N GLY A 37 -7.54 -3.21 0.50
CA GLY A 37 -8.80 -3.58 1.17
C GLY A 37 -8.67 -4.83 2.03
N GLN A 38 -7.47 -5.11 2.56
CA GLN A 38 -7.24 -6.20 3.51
C GLN A 38 -8.10 -6.05 4.77
N HIS A 39 -8.37 -4.82 5.20
CA HIS A 39 -9.19 -4.51 6.37
C HIS A 39 -10.35 -3.55 6.04
N TYR A 40 -11.37 -3.60 6.90
CA TYR A 40 -12.55 -2.74 6.95
C TYR A 40 -13.55 -2.70 5.78
N ASP A 41 -14.69 -2.08 6.12
CA ASP A 41 -15.75 -1.65 5.22
C ASP A 41 -15.33 -0.33 4.57
N LEU A 42 -15.48 -0.23 3.24
CA LEU A 42 -15.10 0.93 2.41
C LEU A 42 -15.58 2.27 2.99
N MET A 43 -16.73 2.27 3.66
CA MET A 43 -17.29 3.46 4.29
C MET A 43 -16.40 4.02 5.41
N MET A 44 -15.73 3.14 6.17
CA MET A 44 -14.89 3.57 7.28
C MET A 44 -13.52 4.04 6.81
N ASP A 45 -12.94 3.42 5.79
CA ASP A 45 -11.67 3.87 5.21
C ASP A 45 -11.81 5.29 4.65
N ARG A 46 -12.91 5.59 3.95
CA ARG A 46 -13.23 6.94 3.44
C ARG A 46 -13.26 8.01 4.52
N ILE A 47 -13.71 7.67 5.73
CA ILE A 47 -13.69 8.61 6.87
C ILE A 47 -12.23 8.98 7.20
N PHE A 48 -11.32 8.01 7.24
CA PHE A 48 -9.91 8.29 7.52
C PHE A 48 -9.23 9.08 6.41
N PHE A 49 -9.47 8.75 5.14
CA PHE A 49 -8.93 9.54 4.02
C PHE A 49 -9.41 10.99 4.10
N ARG A 50 -10.71 11.22 4.31
CA ARG A 50 -11.28 12.56 4.44
C ARG A 50 -10.76 13.30 5.68
N ASP A 51 -10.84 12.69 6.86
CA ASP A 51 -10.53 13.36 8.12
C ASP A 51 -9.02 13.68 8.24
N MET A 52 -8.17 12.91 7.54
CA MET A 52 -6.74 13.18 7.43
C MET A 52 -6.39 14.04 6.21
N ASP A 53 -7.36 14.52 5.43
CA ASP A 53 -7.15 15.34 4.22
C ASP A 53 -6.15 14.65 3.25
N LEU A 54 -6.41 13.36 3.00
CA LEU A 54 -5.71 12.55 2.01
C LEU A 54 -6.58 12.43 0.76
N ARG A 55 -5.94 12.38 -0.41
CA ARG A 55 -6.62 11.97 -1.64
C ARG A 55 -7.07 10.51 -1.56
N GLU A 56 -8.07 10.17 -2.36
CA GLU A 56 -8.48 8.77 -2.53
C GLU A 56 -7.37 7.94 -3.22
N PRO A 57 -7.31 6.62 -2.96
CA PRO A 57 -6.40 5.72 -3.67
C PRO A 57 -6.68 5.70 -5.18
N ASP A 58 -5.61 5.58 -5.99
CA ASP A 58 -5.71 5.40 -7.45
C ASP A 58 -6.25 4.01 -7.81
N HIS A 59 -5.94 3.03 -6.95
CA HIS A 59 -6.47 1.68 -7.04
C HIS A 59 -6.94 1.21 -5.68
N GLN A 60 -8.18 0.72 -5.62
CA GLN A 60 -8.75 0.16 -4.41
C GLN A 60 -9.37 -1.21 -4.72
N PHE A 61 -9.07 -2.18 -3.87
CA PHE A 61 -9.60 -3.55 -3.96
C PHE A 61 -10.38 -3.89 -2.69
N GLU A 62 -11.13 -4.99 -2.72
CA GLU A 62 -11.92 -5.49 -1.60
C GLU A 62 -11.51 -6.94 -1.29
N LEU A 63 -10.71 -7.11 -0.23
CA LEU A 63 -10.13 -8.40 0.17
C LEU A 63 -10.55 -8.82 1.59
N LYS A 64 -11.41 -8.04 2.23
CA LYS A 64 -11.98 -8.35 3.53
C LYS A 64 -12.74 -9.68 3.48
N GLY A 65 -12.58 -10.48 4.53
CA GLY A 65 -13.25 -11.78 4.67
C GLY A 65 -12.56 -12.92 3.92
N GLN A 66 -11.52 -12.64 3.13
CA GLN A 66 -10.66 -13.70 2.58
C GLN A 66 -9.66 -14.20 3.63
N GLU A 67 -9.31 -15.47 3.53
CA GLU A 67 -8.24 -16.06 4.34
C GLU A 67 -6.90 -15.35 4.11
N PRO A 68 -6.01 -15.23 5.11
CA PRO A 68 -4.77 -14.46 5.01
C PRO A 68 -3.90 -14.81 3.79
N HIS A 69 -3.74 -16.10 3.48
CA HIS A 69 -2.97 -16.56 2.32
C HIS A 69 -3.62 -16.16 0.98
N VAL A 70 -4.96 -16.11 0.93
CA VAL A 70 -5.71 -15.65 -0.24
C VAL A 70 -5.59 -14.14 -0.39
N GLN A 71 -5.60 -13.37 0.70
CA GLN A 71 -5.36 -11.92 0.67
C GLN A 71 -3.99 -11.59 0.07
N VAL A 72 -2.94 -12.30 0.50
CA VAL A 72 -1.59 -12.13 -0.05
C VAL A 72 -1.57 -12.43 -1.55
N ALA A 73 -2.08 -13.60 -1.95
CA ALA A 73 -2.06 -14.03 -3.35
C ALA A 73 -2.88 -13.10 -4.25
N THR A 74 -4.06 -12.67 -3.78
CA THR A 74 -4.95 -11.79 -4.54
C THR A 74 -4.39 -10.39 -4.65
N THR A 75 -3.81 -9.83 -3.58
CA THR A 75 -3.10 -8.55 -3.61
C THR A 75 -1.97 -8.60 -4.64
N MET A 76 -1.12 -9.63 -4.60
CA MET A 76 -0.03 -9.77 -5.58
C MET A 76 -0.57 -9.79 -7.01
N ARG A 77 -1.64 -10.56 -7.28
CA ARG A 77 -2.24 -10.64 -8.61
C ARG A 77 -2.81 -9.31 -9.09
N GLN A 78 -3.57 -8.63 -8.23
CA GLN A 78 -4.28 -7.39 -8.60
C GLN A 78 -3.34 -6.20 -8.74
N VAL A 79 -2.28 -6.14 -7.92
CA VAL A 79 -1.34 -5.01 -7.91
C VAL A 79 -0.19 -5.20 -8.91
N ALA A 80 0.04 -6.41 -9.43
CA ALA A 80 1.12 -6.71 -10.38
C ALA A 80 1.21 -5.75 -11.59
N PRO A 81 0.11 -5.39 -12.29
CA PRO A 81 0.18 -4.47 -13.42
C PRO A 81 0.71 -3.09 -13.03
N VAL A 82 0.39 -2.63 -11.82
CA VAL A 82 0.79 -1.31 -11.31
C VAL A 82 2.26 -1.33 -10.90
N VAL A 83 2.70 -2.38 -10.20
CA VAL A 83 4.09 -2.51 -9.73
C VAL A 83 5.08 -2.79 -10.86
N LYS A 84 4.64 -3.44 -11.95
CA LYS A 84 5.51 -3.73 -13.09
C LYS A 84 6.12 -2.48 -13.72
N GLU A 85 5.43 -1.36 -13.66
CA GLU A 85 5.90 -0.08 -14.22
C GLU A 85 6.56 0.83 -13.16
N ALA A 86 6.67 0.37 -11.90
CA ALA A 86 7.20 1.18 -10.81
C ALA A 86 8.73 1.34 -10.88
N ASP A 87 9.22 2.51 -10.48
CA ASP A 87 10.63 2.76 -10.18
C ASP A 87 10.94 2.51 -8.71
N LEU A 88 9.94 2.64 -7.83
CA LEU A 88 10.02 2.34 -6.40
C LEU A 88 8.68 1.81 -5.89
N VAL A 89 8.72 0.75 -5.10
CA VAL A 89 7.57 0.27 -4.32
C VAL A 89 7.76 0.64 -2.86
N ILE A 90 6.71 1.16 -2.22
CA ILE A 90 6.69 1.50 -0.80
C ILE A 90 5.64 0.63 -0.11
N THR A 91 6.05 -0.03 0.97
CA THR A 91 5.14 -0.74 1.90
C THR A 91 5.37 -0.27 3.32
N HIS A 92 4.43 -0.56 4.21
CA HIS A 92 4.48 -0.14 5.61
C HIS A 92 4.26 -1.31 6.57
N GLY A 93 5.03 -1.41 7.65
CA GLY A 93 4.75 -2.32 8.77
C GLY A 93 4.87 -3.80 8.43
N ASP A 94 3.90 -4.63 8.83
CA ASP A 94 4.02 -6.09 8.83
C ASP A 94 2.72 -6.82 8.46
N THR A 95 1.85 -6.19 7.67
CA THR A 95 0.55 -6.75 7.27
C THR A 95 0.67 -7.74 6.10
N ASN A 96 -0.41 -8.45 5.78
CA ASN A 96 -0.48 -9.27 4.56
C ASN A 96 -0.24 -8.42 3.30
N THR A 97 -0.68 -7.16 3.30
CA THR A 97 -0.46 -6.20 2.22
C THR A 97 1.01 -5.86 2.10
N THR A 98 1.70 -5.64 3.23
CA THR A 98 3.15 -5.42 3.26
C THR A 98 3.89 -6.61 2.65
N VAL A 99 3.57 -7.83 3.07
CA VAL A 99 4.20 -9.06 2.57
C VAL A 99 3.94 -9.23 1.07
N ALA A 100 2.70 -9.02 0.62
CA ALA A 100 2.33 -9.10 -0.79
C ALA A 100 3.10 -8.09 -1.65
N GLY A 101 3.11 -6.82 -1.25
CA GLY A 101 3.80 -5.75 -1.97
C GLY A 101 5.32 -5.97 -2.02
N ALA A 102 5.92 -6.35 -0.89
CA ALA A 102 7.36 -6.60 -0.79
C ALA A 102 7.79 -7.81 -1.64
N LEU A 103 7.04 -8.92 -1.58
CA LEU A 103 7.33 -10.11 -2.40
C LEU A 103 7.16 -9.80 -3.88
N LEU A 104 6.11 -9.06 -4.26
CA LEU A 104 5.85 -8.68 -5.65
C LEU A 104 6.95 -7.78 -6.20
N ALA A 105 7.38 -6.76 -5.45
CA ALA A 105 8.49 -5.89 -5.81
C ALA A 105 9.77 -6.72 -6.07
N ASN A 106 10.12 -7.63 -5.16
CA ASN A 106 11.26 -8.53 -5.32
C ASN A 106 11.15 -9.41 -6.57
N LYS A 107 9.96 -10.01 -6.84
CA LYS A 107 9.75 -10.88 -8.01
C LYS A 107 9.80 -10.13 -9.33
N LEU A 108 9.47 -8.84 -9.35
CA LEU A 108 9.49 -7.99 -10.53
C LEU A 108 10.78 -7.17 -10.66
N GLY A 109 11.77 -7.39 -9.78
CA GLY A 109 13.05 -6.71 -9.80
C GLY A 109 12.94 -5.21 -9.49
N ARG A 110 11.99 -4.81 -8.64
CA ARG A 110 11.72 -3.41 -8.30
C ARG A 110 12.33 -3.04 -6.95
N PRO A 111 12.96 -1.86 -6.83
CA PRO A 111 13.39 -1.33 -5.53
C PRO A 111 12.21 -1.28 -4.54
N LEU A 112 12.48 -1.65 -3.29
CA LEU A 112 11.51 -1.65 -2.19
C LEU A 112 11.99 -0.72 -1.08
N ALA A 113 11.15 0.23 -0.68
CA ALA A 113 11.28 0.95 0.57
C ALA A 113 10.27 0.39 1.59
N HIS A 114 10.77 -0.03 2.74
CA HIS A 114 9.95 -0.57 3.82
C HIS A 114 9.87 0.43 4.96
N VAL A 115 8.75 1.13 5.07
CA VAL A 115 8.47 2.04 6.18
C VAL A 115 8.14 1.23 7.43
N GLU A 116 8.66 1.65 8.58
CA GLU A 116 8.56 0.89 9.86
C GLU A 116 9.35 -0.45 9.84
N ALA A 117 10.49 -0.48 9.13
CA ALA A 117 11.33 -1.66 9.07
C ALA A 117 12.03 -1.99 10.40
N GLY A 118 12.25 -3.29 10.64
CA GLY A 118 13.16 -3.77 11.69
C GLY A 118 12.59 -3.86 13.10
N ILE A 119 11.29 -3.58 13.32
CA ILE A 119 10.67 -3.72 14.64
C ILE A 119 10.82 -5.15 15.17
N ARG A 120 11.25 -5.28 16.43
CA ARG A 120 11.30 -6.53 17.19
C ARG A 120 10.79 -6.25 18.60
N SER A 121 10.03 -7.18 19.16
CA SER A 121 9.59 -7.17 20.56
C SER A 121 10.03 -8.47 21.20
N PHE A 122 10.58 -8.40 22.41
CA PHE A 122 11.13 -9.53 23.16
C PHE A 122 10.48 -9.62 24.54
#